data_AF-A0A9P0BBU8-F1
#
_entry.id   AF-A0A9P0BBU8-F1
#
_cell.length_a   1.000
_cell.length_b   1.000
_cell.length_c   1.000
_cell.angle_alpha   90.00
_cell.angle_beta   90.00
_cell.angle_gamma   90.00
#
_symmetry.space_group_name_H-M   'P 1'
#
loop_
_entity.id
_entity.type
_entity.pdbx_description
1 polymer ?
#
loop_
_entity_poly.entity_id
_entity_poly.type
_entity_poly.pdbx_seq_one_letter_code
_entity_poly.pdbx_strand_id
1 'polypeptide(L)'
;MSDTSYYEPTFSEDERYEAMIKEKRRLIERNTFIKEEKRVLEFKKIETYLERLDCPALTFLEFNSLKIKFFIYPSKLNDFISERTRFFAYIRFSRRYQKWILKKYSLPMGRHKQQIFDLFYDGNKFAVTDEYILDLITNIDKIILDWAELEKKYRERKIERYRNGELCYLDMDDTDEELFLDINETKEIMVKKECVLRRMMVPENLDE
;
A
#
# COMPACT_ATOMS: atom_id res chain seq x y z
N MET A 1 1.72 -70.44 -38.50
CA MET A 1 0.97 -69.56 -37.60
C MET A 1 1.90 -69.25 -36.44
N SER A 2 2.45 -68.04 -36.38
CA SER A 2 3.39 -67.60 -35.35
C SER A 2 2.63 -66.77 -34.33
N ASP A 3 2.45 -67.33 -33.13
CA ASP A 3 1.95 -66.59 -31.97
C ASP A 3 3.02 -65.59 -31.52
N THR A 4 2.80 -64.32 -31.84
CA THR A 4 3.54 -63.21 -31.25
C THR A 4 3.08 -63.04 -29.81
N SER A 5 3.87 -63.55 -28.87
CA SER A 5 3.69 -63.31 -27.44
C SER A 5 3.82 -61.82 -27.15
N TYR A 6 2.72 -61.20 -26.70
CA TYR A 6 2.68 -59.82 -26.26
C TYR A 6 3.52 -59.71 -24.97
N TYR A 7 4.77 -59.25 -25.08
CA TYR A 7 5.59 -58.92 -23.91
C TYR A 7 5.03 -57.62 -23.30
N GLU A 8 4.36 -57.73 -22.16
CA GLU A 8 4.11 -56.57 -21.31
C GLU A 8 5.45 -56.04 -20.77
N PRO A 9 5.74 -54.74 -20.87
CA PRO A 9 6.97 -54.20 -20.32
C PRO A 9 6.91 -54.26 -18.79
N THR A 10 7.66 -55.18 -18.19
CA THR A 10 7.92 -55.20 -16.75
C THR A 10 8.89 -54.08 -16.41
N PHE A 11 8.35 -52.91 -16.08
CA PHE A 11 9.12 -51.79 -15.52
C PHE A 11 9.96 -52.26 -14.33
N SER A 12 11.20 -51.78 -14.23
CA SER A 12 12.06 -52.01 -13.06
C SER A 12 11.42 -51.37 -11.81
N GLU A 13 11.77 -51.84 -10.60
CA GLU A 13 11.23 -51.28 -9.35
C GLU A 13 11.49 -49.78 -9.24
N ASP A 14 12.63 -49.30 -9.73
CA ASP A 14 13.00 -47.89 -9.77
C ASP A 14 12.11 -47.09 -10.73
N GLU A 15 11.81 -47.63 -11.92
CA GLU A 15 10.90 -47.00 -12.90
C GLU A 15 9.47 -46.90 -12.36
N ARG A 16 9.00 -47.92 -11.64
CA ARG A 16 7.69 -47.90 -10.96
C ARG A 16 7.64 -46.86 -9.85
N TYR A 17 8.71 -46.73 -9.08
CA TYR A 17 8.81 -45.76 -8.00
C TYR A 17 8.86 -44.32 -8.53
N GLU A 18 9.65 -44.07 -9.59
CA GLU A 18 9.69 -42.77 -10.27
C GLU A 18 8.34 -42.38 -10.89
N ALA A 19 7.66 -43.32 -11.53
CA ALA A 19 6.31 -43.11 -12.07
C ALA A 19 5.32 -42.75 -10.95
N MET A 20 5.38 -43.44 -9.80
CA MET A 20 4.53 -43.16 -8.64
C MET A 20 4.79 -41.75 -8.06
N ILE A 21 6.07 -41.34 -7.93
CA ILE A 21 6.43 -39.99 -7.47
C ILE A 21 5.90 -38.93 -8.45
N LYS A 22 6.08 -39.15 -9.76
CA LYS A 22 5.62 -38.24 -10.80
C LYS A 22 4.11 -38.09 -10.80
N GLU A 23 3.38 -39.18 -10.60
CA GLU A 23 1.92 -39.17 -10.48
C GLU A 23 1.45 -38.44 -9.23
N LYS A 24 2.08 -38.68 -8.07
CA LYS A 24 1.81 -37.93 -6.83
C LYS A 24 2.02 -36.43 -7.01
N ARG A 25 3.11 -36.01 -7.68
CA ARG A 25 3.37 -34.58 -7.97
C ARG A 25 2.28 -33.99 -8.86
N ARG A 26 1.90 -34.68 -9.94
CA ARG A 26 0.80 -34.25 -10.82
C ARG A 26 -0.53 -34.12 -10.08
N LEU A 27 -0.83 -35.04 -9.16
CA LEU A 27 -2.05 -34.99 -8.37
C LEU A 27 -2.05 -33.78 -7.41
N ILE A 28 -0.92 -33.50 -6.75
CA ILE A 28 -0.75 -32.31 -5.91
C ILE A 28 -0.94 -31.04 -6.74
N GLU A 29 -0.27 -30.94 -7.89
CA GLU A 29 -0.40 -29.80 -8.81
C GLU A 29 -1.85 -29.58 -9.23
N ARG A 30 -2.54 -30.64 -9.67
CA ARG A 30 -3.95 -30.58 -10.05
C ARG A 30 -4.84 -30.13 -8.90
N ASN A 31 -4.63 -30.66 -7.69
CA ASN A 31 -5.40 -30.27 -6.52
C ASN A 31 -5.14 -28.81 -6.12
N THR A 32 -3.90 -28.33 -6.23
CA THR A 32 -3.58 -26.92 -5.99
C THR A 32 -4.21 -26.00 -7.02
N PHE A 33 -4.25 -26.42 -8.29
CA PHE A 33 -4.90 -25.67 -9.37
C PHE A 33 -6.41 -25.53 -9.14
N ILE A 34 -7.10 -26.64 -8.83
CA ILE A 34 -8.55 -26.64 -8.56
C ILE A 34 -8.88 -25.76 -7.34
N LYS A 35 -8.07 -25.81 -6.28
CA LYS A 35 -8.25 -24.95 -5.10
C LYS A 35 -8.09 -23.47 -5.45
N GLU A 36 -7.08 -23.12 -6.25
CA GLU A 36 -6.86 -21.74 -6.69
C GLU A 36 -8.03 -21.25 -7.58
N GLU A 37 -8.53 -22.06 -8.51
CA GLU A 37 -9.70 -21.69 -9.33
C GLU A 37 -10.93 -21.39 -8.47
N LYS A 38 -11.23 -22.24 -7.48
CA LYS A 38 -12.34 -22.00 -6.54
C LYS A 38 -12.17 -20.70 -5.78
N ARG A 39 -10.97 -20.46 -5.25
CA ARG A 39 -10.64 -19.22 -4.55
C ARG A 39 -10.81 -17.99 -5.45
N VAL A 40 -10.31 -18.02 -6.69
CA VAL A 40 -10.47 -16.92 -7.64
C VAL A 40 -11.94 -16.64 -7.93
N LEU A 41 -12.77 -17.68 -8.03
CA LEU A 41 -14.21 -17.53 -8.20
C LEU A 41 -14.89 -16.91 -6.98
N GLU A 42 -14.49 -17.29 -5.78
CA GLU A 42 -14.96 -16.69 -4.52
C GLU A 42 -14.52 -15.23 -4.39
N PHE A 43 -13.28 -14.92 -4.77
CA PHE A 43 -12.75 -13.56 -4.75
C PHE A 43 -13.51 -12.62 -5.71
N LYS A 44 -13.98 -13.12 -6.86
CA LYS A 44 -14.85 -12.33 -7.76
C LYS A 44 -16.14 -11.89 -7.08
N LYS A 45 -16.66 -12.63 -6.09
CA LYS A 45 -17.81 -12.18 -5.31
C LYS A 45 -17.43 -10.98 -4.44
N ILE A 46 -16.22 -10.99 -3.86
CA ILE A 46 -15.68 -9.88 -3.08
C ILE A 46 -15.58 -8.61 -3.94
N GLU A 47 -15.12 -8.74 -5.19
CA GLU A 47 -15.07 -7.63 -6.15
C GLU A 47 -16.42 -6.93 -6.34
N THR A 48 -17.53 -7.67 -6.33
CA THR A 48 -18.87 -7.06 -6.45
C THR A 48 -19.27 -6.20 -5.25
N TYR A 49 -18.65 -6.39 -4.09
CA TYR A 49 -18.90 -5.57 -2.90
C TYR A 49 -18.06 -4.29 -2.88
N LEU A 50 -17.11 -4.11 -3.80
CA LEU A 50 -16.29 -2.89 -3.86
C LEU A 50 -17.13 -1.63 -4.07
N GLU A 51 -18.20 -1.72 -4.87
CA GLU A 51 -19.10 -0.60 -5.11
C GLU A 51 -19.86 -0.15 -3.85
N ARG A 52 -19.94 -1.02 -2.84
CA ARG A 52 -20.58 -0.73 -1.56
C ARG A 52 -19.60 -0.20 -0.52
N LEU A 53 -18.32 -0.09 -0.86
CA LEU A 53 -17.30 0.38 0.06
C LEU A 53 -17.39 1.91 0.16
N ASP A 54 -17.89 2.40 1.29
CA ASP A 54 -18.01 3.84 1.56
C ASP A 54 -16.67 4.42 2.05
N CYS A 55 -15.70 4.49 1.14
CA CYS A 55 -14.38 5.07 1.38
C CYS A 55 -14.07 6.11 0.29
N PRO A 56 -14.62 7.34 0.36
CA PRO A 56 -14.49 8.36 -0.68
C PRO A 56 -13.05 8.84 -0.93
N ALA A 57 -12.17 8.74 0.08
CA ALA A 57 -10.75 9.03 -0.05
C ALA A 57 -9.98 7.95 -0.80
N LEU A 58 -10.53 6.74 -0.90
CA LEU A 58 -9.88 5.57 -1.50
C LEU A 58 -10.03 5.60 -3.02
N THR A 59 -9.01 5.14 -3.73
CA THR A 59 -9.07 4.94 -5.17
C THR A 59 -8.25 3.72 -5.55
N PHE A 60 -8.92 2.70 -6.08
CA PHE A 60 -8.28 1.48 -6.54
C PHE A 60 -7.58 1.70 -7.88
N LEU A 61 -6.32 1.27 -7.96
CA LEU A 61 -5.58 1.15 -9.22
C LEU A 61 -5.74 -0.25 -9.81
N GLU A 62 -5.79 -1.24 -8.94
CA GLU A 62 -5.88 -2.64 -9.31
C GLU A 62 -6.52 -3.41 -8.16
N PHE A 63 -7.55 -4.20 -8.45
CA PHE A 63 -8.15 -5.10 -7.48
C PHE A 63 -8.43 -6.42 -8.18
N ASN A 64 -7.64 -7.44 -7.86
CA ASN A 64 -7.84 -8.80 -8.34
C ASN A 64 -7.35 -9.81 -7.31
N SER A 65 -7.63 -11.08 -7.56
CA SER A 65 -7.30 -12.20 -6.67
C SER A 65 -5.80 -12.38 -6.37
N LEU A 66 -4.89 -11.73 -7.08
CA LEU A 66 -3.45 -11.83 -6.85
C LEU A 66 -2.87 -10.59 -6.16
N LYS A 67 -3.41 -9.42 -6.47
CA LYS A 67 -2.88 -8.13 -6.03
C LYS A 67 -3.99 -7.09 -5.92
N ILE A 68 -3.84 -6.28 -4.90
CA ILE A 68 -4.67 -5.12 -4.64
C ILE A 68 -3.74 -3.92 -4.50
N LYS A 69 -4.03 -2.85 -5.22
CA LYS A 69 -3.30 -1.59 -5.19
C LYS A 69 -4.28 -0.45 -5.12
N PHE A 70 -4.06 0.47 -4.19
CA PHE A 70 -4.89 1.65 -4.05
C PHE A 70 -4.07 2.82 -3.52
N PHE A 71 -4.62 4.01 -3.76
CA PHE A 71 -4.24 5.23 -3.08
C PHE A 71 -5.35 5.65 -2.13
N ILE A 72 -4.96 6.30 -1.04
CA ILE A 72 -5.86 7.07 -0.18
C ILE A 72 -5.43 8.54 -0.31
N TYR A 73 -6.41 9.40 -0.59
CA TYR A 73 -6.27 10.84 -0.77
C TYR A 73 -7.02 11.55 0.36
N PRO A 74 -6.34 11.85 1.49
CA PRO A 74 -6.99 12.48 2.62
C PRO A 74 -7.55 13.87 2.29
N SER A 75 -6.95 14.56 1.32
CA SER A 75 -7.41 15.87 0.83
C SER A 75 -8.84 15.86 0.29
N LYS A 76 -9.35 14.72 -0.18
CA LYS A 76 -10.76 14.60 -0.64
C LYS A 76 -11.78 14.80 0.50
N LEU A 77 -11.34 14.70 1.75
CA LEU A 77 -12.19 14.80 2.93
C LEU A 77 -11.80 15.96 3.84
N ASN A 78 -10.64 16.56 3.63
CA ASN A 78 -10.09 17.56 4.52
C ASN A 78 -9.22 18.55 3.76
N ASP A 79 -9.73 19.77 3.62
CA ASP A 79 -9.07 20.86 2.89
C ASP A 79 -7.77 21.33 3.56
N PHE A 80 -7.52 20.97 4.81
CA PHE A 80 -6.28 21.29 5.55
C PHE A 80 -5.16 20.28 5.26
N ILE A 81 -5.29 19.49 4.20
CA ILE A 81 -4.30 18.52 3.76
C ILE A 81 -4.03 18.77 2.28
N SER A 82 -2.74 18.95 1.94
CA SER A 82 -2.32 19.16 0.56
C SER A 82 -2.80 18.04 -0.35
N GLU A 83 -3.26 18.40 -1.55
CA GLU A 83 -3.66 17.48 -2.61
C GLU A 83 -2.52 16.54 -3.06
N ARG A 84 -1.27 16.96 -2.82
CA ARG A 84 -0.08 16.15 -3.11
C ARG A 84 0.08 14.99 -2.12
N THR A 85 -0.52 15.11 -0.93
CA THR A 85 -0.48 14.06 0.09
C THR A 85 -1.37 12.90 -0.31
N ARG A 86 -0.72 11.79 -0.66
CA ARG A 86 -1.39 10.52 -0.97
C ARG A 86 -0.63 9.35 -0.38
N PHE A 87 -1.39 8.38 0.12
CA PHE A 87 -0.82 7.16 0.70
C PHE A 87 -1.08 5.98 -0.22
N PHE A 88 -0.03 5.26 -0.56
CA PHE A 88 -0.07 4.10 -1.44
C PHE A 88 -0.05 2.82 -0.62
N ALA A 89 -0.85 1.84 -1.02
CA ALA A 89 -0.72 0.48 -0.52
C ALA A 89 -0.75 -0.52 -1.68
N TYR A 90 0.21 -1.44 -1.68
CA TYR A 90 0.25 -2.61 -2.54
C TYR A 90 0.22 -3.86 -1.67
N ILE A 91 -0.89 -4.58 -1.76
CA ILE A 91 -1.13 -5.84 -1.07
C ILE A 91 -1.07 -6.97 -2.11
N ARG A 92 -0.36 -8.05 -1.77
CA ARG A 92 -0.21 -9.21 -2.64
C ARG A 92 -0.63 -10.48 -1.90
N PHE A 93 -1.38 -11.33 -2.59
CA PHE A 93 -1.68 -12.65 -2.07
C PHE A 93 -0.46 -13.56 -2.14
N SER A 94 -0.11 -14.19 -1.02
CA SER A 94 0.94 -15.20 -0.94
C SER A 94 0.33 -16.59 -1.04
N ARG A 95 0.52 -17.26 -2.18
CA ARG A 95 0.11 -18.67 -2.37
C ARG A 95 0.75 -19.62 -1.35
N ARG A 96 1.96 -19.31 -0.87
CA ARG A 96 2.66 -20.12 0.14
C ARG A 96 1.96 -20.08 1.50
N TYR A 97 1.47 -18.91 1.89
CA TYR A 97 0.86 -18.71 3.20
C TYR A 97 -0.68 -18.71 3.15
N GLN A 98 -1.26 -18.65 1.94
CA GLN A 98 -2.71 -18.47 1.72
C GLN A 98 -3.24 -17.22 2.42
N LYS A 99 -2.45 -16.13 2.39
CA LYS A 99 -2.72 -14.87 3.09
C LYS A 99 -2.33 -13.66 2.25
N TRP A 100 -3.00 -12.53 2.48
CA TRP A 100 -2.66 -11.23 1.94
C TRP A 100 -1.52 -10.58 2.72
N ILE A 101 -0.58 -9.96 2.02
CA ILE A 101 0.62 -9.36 2.62
C ILE A 101 0.85 -7.99 2.01
N LEU A 102 1.12 -7.00 2.87
CA LEU A 102 1.57 -5.68 2.45
C LEU A 102 2.99 -5.77 1.85
N LYS A 103 3.15 -5.42 0.57
CA LYS A 103 4.42 -5.53 -0.18
C LYS A 103 5.13 -4.22 -0.38
N LYS A 104 4.41 -3.17 -0.78
CA LYS A 104 4.95 -1.81 -0.93
C LYS A 104 3.92 -0.84 -0.39
N TYR A 105 4.39 0.23 0.23
CA TYR A 105 3.50 1.18 0.85
C TYR A 105 4.18 2.56 1.00
N SER A 106 3.38 3.61 0.99
CA SER A 106 3.72 4.93 1.51
C SER A 106 2.63 5.28 2.50
N LEU A 107 2.86 5.06 3.79
CA LEU A 107 1.89 5.25 4.88
C LEU A 107 2.37 6.40 5.78
N PRO A 108 1.46 7.06 6.52
CA PRO A 108 1.84 8.05 7.51
C PRO A 108 2.83 7.46 8.52
N MET A 109 3.81 8.24 8.97
CA MET A 109 4.85 7.78 9.89
C MET A 109 4.35 7.64 11.33
N GLY A 110 5.15 7.00 12.18
CA GLY A 110 4.86 6.86 13.62
C GLY A 110 3.76 5.85 13.93
N ARG A 111 2.86 6.19 14.86
CA ARG A 111 1.85 5.29 15.42
C ARG A 111 0.89 4.72 14.38
N HIS A 112 0.41 5.54 13.45
CA HIS A 112 -0.54 5.13 12.41
C HIS A 112 0.06 4.07 11.48
N LYS A 113 1.36 4.19 11.16
CA LYS A 113 2.10 3.15 10.44
C LYS A 113 1.99 1.82 11.15
N GLN A 114 2.31 1.81 12.45
CA GLN A 114 2.32 0.60 13.26
C GLN A 114 0.93 -0.02 13.35
N GLN A 115 -0.11 0.79 13.59
CA GLN A 115 -1.50 0.31 13.61
C GLN A 115 -1.89 -0.36 12.28
N ILE A 116 -1.50 0.22 11.13
CA ILE A 116 -1.75 -0.38 9.83
C ILE A 116 -0.99 -1.70 9.68
N PHE A 117 0.25 -1.78 10.16
CA PHE A 117 1.01 -3.02 10.16
C PHE A 117 0.34 -4.10 11.01
N ASP A 118 -0.11 -3.75 12.21
CA ASP A 118 -0.76 -4.67 13.13
C ASP A 118 -2.02 -5.31 12.52
N LEU A 119 -2.70 -4.63 11.58
CA LEU A 119 -3.82 -5.22 10.84
C LEU A 119 -3.44 -6.44 9.98
N PHE A 120 -2.17 -6.54 9.56
CA PHE A 120 -1.69 -7.67 8.73
C PHE A 120 -1.22 -8.87 9.56
N TYR A 121 -1.02 -8.70 10.86
CA TYR A 121 -0.38 -9.69 11.72
C TYR A 121 -1.18 -9.96 12.99
N ASP A 122 -1.39 -11.23 13.30
CA ASP A 122 -1.86 -11.68 14.61
C ASP A 122 -0.65 -12.28 15.35
N GLY A 123 -0.07 -11.47 16.25
CA GLY A 123 1.26 -11.73 16.81
C GLY A 123 2.33 -11.85 15.72
N ASN A 124 2.93 -13.03 15.59
CA ASN A 124 3.99 -13.31 14.61
C ASN A 124 3.49 -13.98 13.31
N LYS A 125 2.17 -14.07 13.09
CA LYS A 125 1.58 -14.80 11.95
C LYS A 125 0.76 -13.88 11.05
N PHE A 126 0.80 -14.14 9.73
CA PHE A 126 -0.06 -13.44 8.77
C PHE A 126 -1.54 -13.77 9.03
N ALA A 127 -2.35 -12.74 9.26
CA ALA A 127 -3.75 -12.91 9.67
C ALA A 127 -4.72 -12.93 8.48
N VAL A 128 -4.49 -12.10 7.46
CA VAL A 128 -5.51 -11.69 6.49
C VAL A 128 -5.78 -12.74 5.40
N THR A 129 -6.99 -13.29 5.36
CA THR A 129 -7.54 -14.12 4.26
C THR A 129 -8.37 -13.27 3.29
N ASP A 130 -8.89 -13.88 2.22
CA ASP A 130 -9.79 -13.19 1.28
C ASP A 130 -11.03 -12.61 1.97
N GLU A 131 -11.64 -13.34 2.91
CA GLU A 131 -12.86 -12.93 3.62
C GLU A 131 -12.72 -11.60 4.36
N TYR A 132 -11.53 -11.30 4.89
CA TYR A 132 -11.27 -10.10 5.68
C TYR A 132 -10.61 -8.97 4.88
N ILE A 133 -10.47 -9.11 3.57
CA ILE A 133 -9.69 -8.15 2.77
C ILE A 133 -10.37 -6.77 2.67
N LEU A 134 -11.70 -6.75 2.61
CA LEU A 134 -12.46 -5.49 2.57
C LEU A 134 -12.39 -4.78 3.92
N ASP A 135 -12.61 -5.51 5.01
CA ASP A 135 -12.49 -4.98 6.37
C ASP A 135 -11.09 -4.41 6.63
N LEU A 136 -10.05 -5.11 6.15
CA LEU A 136 -8.68 -4.60 6.21
C LEU A 136 -8.56 -3.25 5.51
N ILE A 137 -9.04 -3.13 4.27
CA ILE A 137 -8.94 -1.89 3.49
C ILE A 137 -9.70 -0.76 4.18
N THR A 138 -10.91 -1.03 4.67
CA THR A 138 -11.72 -0.05 5.42
C THR A 138 -11.03 0.38 6.72
N ASN A 139 -10.36 -0.54 7.43
CA ASN A 139 -9.61 -0.19 8.64
C ASN A 139 -8.35 0.63 8.33
N ILE A 140 -7.66 0.34 7.22
CA ILE A 140 -6.54 1.18 6.75
C ILE A 140 -7.05 2.59 6.46
N ASP A 141 -8.17 2.72 5.75
CA ASP A 141 -8.80 4.00 5.45
C ASP A 141 -9.10 4.78 6.74
N LYS A 142 -9.79 4.17 7.70
CA LYS A 142 -10.07 4.77 9.02
C LYS A 142 -8.82 5.27 9.75
N ILE A 143 -7.74 4.48 9.80
CA ILE A 143 -6.50 4.90 10.46
C ILE A 143 -5.88 6.12 9.76
N ILE A 144 -5.99 6.20 8.44
CA ILE A 144 -5.51 7.35 7.67
C ILE A 144 -6.41 8.57 7.87
N LEU A 145 -7.72 8.39 8.04
CA LEU A 145 -8.64 9.48 8.40
C LEU A 145 -8.36 10.02 9.81
N ASP A 146 -8.07 9.14 10.77
CA ASP A 146 -7.65 9.57 12.11
C ASP A 146 -6.35 10.39 12.05
N TRP A 147 -5.39 9.95 11.23
CA TRP A 147 -4.17 10.71 10.98
C TRP A 147 -4.48 12.09 10.36
N ALA A 148 -5.39 12.14 9.38
CA ALA A 148 -5.81 13.35 8.69
C ALA A 148 -6.46 14.37 9.65
N GLU A 149 -7.26 13.91 10.60
CA GLU A 149 -7.87 14.77 11.62
C GLU A 149 -6.82 15.38 12.56
N LEU A 150 -5.83 14.58 12.97
CA LEU A 150 -4.72 15.06 13.79
C LEU A 150 -3.84 16.05 13.05
N GLU A 151 -3.56 15.80 11.77
CA GLU A 151 -2.80 16.69 10.91
C GLU A 151 -3.51 18.04 10.76
N LYS A 152 -4.83 18.03 10.51
CA LYS A 152 -5.63 19.27 10.48
C LYS A 152 -5.49 20.08 11.76
N LYS A 153 -5.69 19.46 12.93
CA LYS A 153 -5.55 20.15 14.22
C LYS A 153 -4.15 20.69 14.45
N TYR A 154 -3.13 20.01 13.93
CA TYR A 154 -1.75 20.50 13.97
C TYR A 154 -1.57 21.73 13.07
N ARG A 155 -2.03 21.66 11.81
CA ARG A 155 -1.91 22.74 10.83
C ARG A 155 -2.70 23.98 11.26
N GLU A 156 -3.94 23.83 11.72
CA GLU A 156 -4.76 24.92 12.27
C GLU A 156 -4.05 25.67 13.41
N ARG A 157 -3.49 24.93 14.37
CA ARG A 157 -2.72 25.54 15.47
C ARG A 157 -1.44 26.20 14.98
N LYS A 158 -0.75 25.60 14.00
CA LYS A 158 0.48 26.14 13.43
C LYS A 158 0.21 27.49 12.76
N ILE A 159 -0.85 27.60 11.96
CA ILE A 159 -1.19 28.86 11.32
C ILE A 159 -1.67 29.93 12.30
N GLU A 160 -2.43 29.57 13.33
CA GLU A 160 -2.84 30.53 14.35
C GLU A 160 -1.62 31.15 15.05
N ARG A 161 -0.64 30.33 15.40
CA ARG A 161 0.64 30.79 15.97
C ARG A 161 1.43 31.67 15.00
N TYR A 162 1.45 31.34 13.71
CA TYR A 162 2.07 32.18 12.69
C TYR A 162 1.38 33.55 12.58
N ARG A 163 0.04 33.58 12.51
CA ARG A 163 -0.75 34.83 12.47
C ARG A 163 -0.58 35.69 13.72
N ASN A 164 -0.36 35.06 14.87
CA ASN A 164 -0.07 35.73 16.14
C ASN A 164 1.39 36.19 16.26
N GLY A 165 2.25 35.92 15.28
CA GLY A 165 3.66 36.31 15.28
C GLY A 165 4.55 35.43 16.18
N GLU A 166 4.05 34.29 16.65
CA GLU A 166 4.83 33.33 17.46
C GLU A 166 5.75 32.44 16.61
N LEU A 167 5.44 32.30 15.32
CA LEU A 167 6.24 31.57 14.34
C LEU A 167 6.67 32.51 13.21
N CYS A 168 7.85 32.27 12.63
CA CYS A 168 8.32 33.03 11.49
C CYS A 168 8.12 32.27 10.17
N TYR A 169 8.36 32.93 9.05
CA TYR A 169 8.21 32.32 7.72
C TYR A 169 9.15 31.13 7.46
N LEU A 170 10.24 30.98 8.23
CA LEU A 170 11.13 29.82 8.14
C LEU A 170 10.52 28.57 8.79
N ASP A 171 9.53 28.74 9.67
CA ASP A 171 8.83 27.64 10.31
C ASP A 171 7.70 27.08 9.42
N MET A 172 7.36 27.77 8.33
CA MET A 172 6.37 27.35 7.34
C MET A 172 7.03 26.45 6.30
N ASP A 173 6.47 25.26 6.11
CA ASP A 173 6.90 24.34 5.06
C ASP A 173 6.10 24.55 3.76
N ASP A 174 6.54 23.93 2.66
CA ASP A 174 5.87 24.06 1.35
C ASP A 174 4.39 23.63 1.38
N THR A 175 4.00 22.77 2.33
CA THR A 175 2.61 22.33 2.50
C THR A 175 1.79 23.42 3.19
N ASP A 176 2.36 24.10 4.20
CA ASP A 176 1.71 25.25 4.82
C ASP A 176 1.56 26.40 3.83
N GLU A 177 2.57 26.65 2.99
CA GLU A 177 2.49 27.67 1.95
C GLU A 177 1.39 27.37 0.93
N GLU A 178 1.27 26.10 0.50
CA GLU A 178 0.21 25.66 -0.42
C GLU A 178 -1.19 25.81 0.18
N LEU A 179 -1.35 25.50 1.47
CA LEU A 179 -2.66 25.45 2.12
C LEU A 179 -3.20 26.81 2.58
N PHE A 180 -2.31 27.76 2.86
CA PHE A 180 -2.70 28.93 3.65
C PHE A 180 -2.28 30.29 3.12
N LEU A 181 -1.27 30.32 2.25
CA LEU A 181 -0.73 31.58 1.76
C LEU A 181 -1.26 31.90 0.37
N ASP A 182 -1.54 33.17 0.15
CA ASP A 182 -1.86 33.64 -1.20
C ASP A 182 -0.59 33.69 -2.07
N ILE A 183 -0.77 33.62 -3.39
CA ILE A 183 0.34 33.61 -4.38
C ILE A 183 1.34 34.75 -4.15
N ASN A 184 0.88 35.91 -3.70
CA ASN A 184 1.75 37.06 -3.43
C ASN A 184 2.58 36.85 -2.16
N GLU A 185 2.00 36.31 -1.10
CA GLU A 185 2.70 35.99 0.14
C GLU A 185 3.74 34.89 -0.08
N THR A 186 3.40 33.86 -0.87
CA THR A 186 4.35 32.81 -1.27
C THR A 186 5.56 33.39 -2.00
N LYS A 187 5.34 34.32 -2.94
CA LYS A 187 6.43 34.99 -3.67
C LYS A 187 7.33 35.81 -2.74
N GLU A 188 6.75 36.54 -1.80
CA GLU A 188 7.54 37.33 -0.83
C GLU A 188 8.40 36.43 0.06
N ILE A 189 7.86 35.31 0.54
CA ILE A 189 8.62 34.32 1.32
C ILE A 189 9.73 33.71 0.46
N MET A 190 9.45 33.38 -0.79
CA MET A 190 10.44 32.82 -1.71
C MET A 190 11.62 33.78 -1.93
N VAL A 191 11.36 35.08 -2.11
CA VAL A 191 12.42 36.12 -2.21
C VAL A 191 13.24 36.20 -0.92
N LYS A 192 12.59 36.12 0.25
CA LYS A 192 13.29 36.09 1.54
C LYS A 192 14.18 34.85 1.68
N LYS A 193 13.67 33.67 1.33
CA LYS A 193 14.41 32.39 1.32
C LYS A 193 15.62 32.46 0.38
N GLU A 194 15.44 32.99 -0.83
CA GLU A 194 16.51 33.14 -1.81
C GLU A 194 17.61 34.09 -1.32
N CYS A 195 17.24 35.21 -0.71
CA CYS A 195 18.19 36.12 -0.08
C CYS A 195 19.05 35.43 1.00
N VAL A 196 18.48 34.53 1.80
CA VAL A 196 19.22 33.74 2.79
C VAL A 196 20.15 32.74 2.10
N LEU A 197 19.67 32.00 1.10
CA LEU A 197 20.48 31.02 0.35
C LEU A 197 21.69 31.67 -0.33
N ARG A 198 21.51 32.85 -0.91
CA ARG A 198 22.61 33.63 -1.51
C ARG A 198 23.70 33.99 -0.51
N ARG A 199 23.37 34.20 0.77
CA ARG A 199 24.35 34.45 1.84
C ARG A 199 25.11 33.19 2.27
N MET A 200 24.60 32.00 1.94
CA MET A 200 25.23 30.72 2.25
C MET A 200 26.14 30.24 1.12
N MET A 201 26.13 30.89 -0.04
CA MET A 201 27.07 30.59 -1.11
C MET A 201 28.47 31.03 -0.70
N VAL A 202 29.45 30.16 -0.93
CA VAL A 202 30.87 30.51 -0.77
C VAL A 202 31.17 31.64 -1.77
N PRO A 203 31.82 32.74 -1.36
CA PRO A 203 32.20 33.80 -2.27
C PRO A 203 33.01 33.21 -3.43
N GLU A 204 32.62 33.50 -4.67
CA GLU A 204 33.25 32.94 -5.87
C GLU A 204 34.72 33.40 -6.07
N ASN A 205 35.18 34.38 -5.28
CA ASN A 205 36.51 34.99 -5.40
C ASN A 205 37.30 34.89 -4.08
N LEU A 206 37.72 33.68 -3.70
CA LEU A 206 38.71 33.49 -2.62
C LEU A 206 40.09 33.02 -3.13
N ASP A 207 40.23 32.85 -4.45
CA ASP A 207 41.49 32.51 -5.13
C ASP A 207 41.87 33.61 -6.14
N GLU A 208 42.35 34.76 -5.65
CA GLU A 208 43.21 35.70 -6.40
C GLU A 208 44.41 36.11 -5.54
#